data_AF-Q0EWM7-F1
#
_entry.id   AF-Q0EWM7-F1
#
_cell.length_a   1.000
_cell.length_b   1.000
_cell.length_c   1.000
_cell.angle_alpha   90.00
_cell.angle_beta   90.00
_cell.angle_gamma   90.00
#
_symmetry.space_group_name_H-M   'P 1'
#
loop_
_entity.id
_entity.type
_entity.pdbx_description
1 polymer ?
#
loop_
_entity_poly.entity_id
_entity_poly.type
_entity_poly.pdbx_seq_one_letter_code
_entity_poly.pdbx_strand_id
1 'polypeptide(L)'
;MKRIIGLILCISAASQPAAANSLLDWLNEHRPSQAQQQTQPADSAQLLTLEPRQTEMYPRLSPNGRFLMTLSSKGKQAWISRRYSENGDPANPVSDDDRALDSAGWLDDGHVYYLSERAGGLGLWEKISDGEAMQRRIQSLRGMITQPLLLPDQSIIAVRLKSARRSNNNDHRISKAGTKESFNNWSFPGFQTEIVRFNSDGSEKVLSAGVNPALSPDGKWIAFSMATGRSMHLFRMHPDGSELIQLTDSRSEDVQPAWSRDGQWLLFTSNRSKPDLRHADGGQWDIWRIGTNGRNLTQLTSDSARDGAPSMGLDGKVYFHSDRKISKEQRARHQLNSGSVSGFHIWTISAPVESQSTTN
;
A
#
# COMPACT_ATOMS: atom_id res chain seq x y z
N MET A 1 3.73 98.05 -5.98
CA MET A 1 3.24 98.38 -4.62
C MET A 1 3.93 97.42 -3.66
N LYS A 2 4.89 97.89 -2.83
CA LYS A 2 4.77 98.10 -1.37
C LYS A 2 4.23 96.83 -0.66
N ARG A 3 4.86 96.18 0.33
CA ARG A 3 5.89 96.55 1.33
C ARG A 3 6.47 95.27 1.97
N ILE A 4 7.69 95.44 2.48
CA ILE A 4 8.45 94.62 3.43
C ILE A 4 7.74 94.50 4.79
N ILE A 5 7.86 93.34 5.46
CA ILE A 5 8.01 93.02 6.90
C ILE A 5 8.32 91.49 6.90
N GLY A 6 9.31 90.86 7.54
CA GLY A 6 10.27 91.20 8.59
C GLY A 6 10.35 89.99 9.55
N LEU A 7 11.49 89.27 9.57
CA LEU A 7 12.08 88.35 10.59
C LEU A 7 11.16 87.39 11.40
N ILE A 8 11.51 86.13 11.68
CA ILE A 8 12.56 85.69 12.62
C ILE A 8 12.98 84.25 12.27
N LEU A 9 14.29 84.04 12.26
CA LEU A 9 14.96 82.75 12.20
C LEU A 9 14.98 82.12 13.60
N CYS A 10 14.42 80.92 13.77
CA CYS A 10 14.76 80.03 14.89
C CYS A 10 15.18 78.68 14.31
N ILE A 11 16.45 78.36 14.44
CA ILE A 11 17.01 77.04 14.17
C ILE A 11 16.71 76.19 15.40
N SER A 12 15.86 75.18 15.25
CA SER A 12 15.83 74.03 16.15
C SER A 12 15.98 72.76 15.29
N ALA A 13 17.18 72.19 15.33
CA ALA A 13 17.42 70.85 14.84
C ALA A 13 16.73 69.87 15.79
N ALA A 14 15.57 69.35 15.40
CA ALA A 14 14.96 68.19 16.02
C ALA A 14 15.23 66.98 15.13
N SER A 15 16.23 66.19 15.52
CA SER A 15 16.40 64.81 15.04
C SER A 15 15.14 64.02 15.38
N GLN A 16 14.39 63.58 14.38
CA GLN A 16 13.35 62.58 14.59
C GLN A 16 14.00 61.27 15.07
N PRO A 17 13.56 60.67 16.18
CA PRO A 17 13.98 59.32 16.51
C PRO A 17 13.38 58.36 15.50
N ALA A 18 14.22 57.53 14.88
CA ALA A 18 13.79 56.40 14.09
C ALA A 18 12.84 55.55 14.93
N ALA A 19 11.61 55.37 14.45
CA ALA A 19 10.63 54.51 15.10
C ALA A 19 11.20 53.09 15.22
N ALA A 20 11.43 52.65 16.45
CA ALA A 20 11.74 51.26 16.73
C ALA A 20 10.48 50.44 16.44
N ASN A 21 10.41 49.84 15.24
CA ASN A 21 9.41 48.82 14.94
C ASN A 21 9.56 47.72 15.99
N SER A 22 8.51 47.52 16.78
CA SER A 22 8.57 46.65 17.95
C SER A 22 8.64 45.19 17.50
N LEU A 23 9.37 44.36 18.26
CA LEU A 23 9.40 42.91 18.03
C LEU A 23 7.99 42.30 18.03
N LEU A 24 7.03 42.92 18.72
CA LEU A 24 5.63 42.51 18.72
C LEU A 24 4.95 42.74 17.36
N ASP A 25 5.27 43.81 16.65
CA ASP A 25 4.70 44.08 15.32
C ASP A 25 5.23 43.07 14.31
N TRP A 26 6.54 42.78 14.35
CA TRP A 26 7.15 41.73 13.52
C TRP A 26 6.59 40.33 13.84
N LEU A 27 6.39 40.00 15.12
CA LEU A 27 5.79 38.71 15.54
C LEU A 27 4.31 38.59 15.16
N ASN A 28 3.58 39.70 15.04
CA ASN A 28 2.20 39.69 14.57
C ASN A 28 2.13 39.55 13.04
N GLU A 29 3.04 40.19 12.30
CA GLU A 29 3.16 40.04 10.84
C GLU A 29 3.67 38.65 10.43
N HIS A 30 4.52 38.03 11.26
CA HIS A 30 5.11 36.71 11.03
C HIS A 30 4.50 35.63 11.92
N ARG A 31 3.32 35.89 12.50
CA ARG A 31 2.58 34.87 13.23
C ARG A 31 2.23 33.80 12.20
N PRO A 32 2.67 32.54 12.37
CA PRO A 32 2.24 31.47 11.49
C PRO A 32 0.72 31.52 11.52
N SER A 33 0.11 31.66 10.33
CA SER A 33 -1.34 31.61 10.16
C SER A 33 -1.83 30.50 11.06
N GLN A 34 -2.68 30.82 12.04
CA GLN A 34 -3.38 29.79 12.80
C GLN A 34 -3.86 28.82 11.74
N ALA A 35 -3.35 27.58 11.80
CA ALA A 35 -3.79 26.55 10.90
C ALA A 35 -5.28 26.46 11.15
N GLN A 36 -6.07 27.15 10.34
CA GLN A 36 -7.35 26.65 9.94
C GLN A 36 -6.99 25.24 9.54
N GLN A 37 -7.40 24.27 10.36
CA GLN A 37 -7.59 22.92 9.91
C GLN A 37 -8.55 23.06 8.73
N GLN A 38 -8.02 23.37 7.54
CA GLN A 38 -8.67 23.09 6.30
C GLN A 38 -8.86 21.60 6.40
N THR A 39 -10.07 21.21 6.79
CA THR A 39 -10.56 19.86 6.61
C THR A 39 -10.30 19.58 5.15
N GLN A 40 -9.22 18.87 4.88
CA GLN A 40 -8.93 18.35 3.56
C GLN A 40 -10.22 17.65 3.15
N PRO A 41 -10.87 18.07 2.04
CA PRO A 41 -12.13 17.46 1.67
C PRO A 41 -11.92 15.95 1.61
N ALA A 42 -12.81 15.20 2.24
CA ALA A 42 -12.75 13.75 2.20
C ALA A 42 -12.60 13.32 0.73
N ASP A 43 -11.68 12.39 0.48
CA ASP A 43 -11.52 11.84 -0.86
C ASP A 43 -12.81 11.14 -1.33
N SER A 44 -12.81 10.71 -2.59
CA SER A 44 -13.97 10.07 -3.19
C SER A 44 -14.12 8.58 -2.82
N ALA A 45 -13.53 8.10 -1.72
CA ALA A 45 -13.55 6.68 -1.39
C ALA A 45 -14.95 6.18 -1.06
N GLN A 46 -15.29 5.05 -1.65
CA GLN A 46 -16.56 4.36 -1.47
C GLN A 46 -16.32 2.99 -0.86
N LEU A 47 -17.08 2.66 0.18
CA LEU A 47 -17.07 1.34 0.80
C LEU A 47 -17.61 0.31 -0.20
N LEU A 48 -16.85 -0.75 -0.43
CA LEU A 48 -17.22 -1.84 -1.36
C LEU A 48 -17.70 -3.08 -0.59
N THR A 49 -16.96 -3.51 0.43
CA THR A 49 -17.30 -4.74 1.17
C THR A 49 -17.60 -4.45 2.63
N LEU A 50 -18.64 -5.10 3.17
CA LEU A 50 -18.96 -4.98 4.58
C LEU A 50 -19.74 -6.22 5.07
N GLU A 51 -19.07 -7.03 5.87
CA GLU A 51 -19.64 -8.19 6.53
C GLU A 51 -19.62 -8.05 8.05
N PRO A 52 -20.62 -8.58 8.77
CA PRO A 52 -20.66 -8.48 10.22
C PRO A 52 -19.48 -9.20 10.91
N ARG A 53 -18.69 -8.40 11.64
CA ARG A 53 -17.52 -8.83 12.43
C ARG A 53 -16.41 -9.48 11.60
N GLN A 54 -16.33 -9.15 10.32
CA GLN A 54 -15.24 -9.63 9.46
C GLN A 54 -14.31 -8.47 9.08
N THR A 55 -13.05 -8.83 8.92
CA THR A 55 -12.02 -7.96 8.33
C THR A 55 -11.65 -8.51 6.96
N GLU A 56 -11.55 -7.64 5.96
CA GLU A 56 -11.14 -7.95 4.59
C GLU A 56 -9.97 -7.09 4.16
N MET A 57 -8.94 -7.74 3.62
CA MET A 57 -7.68 -7.11 3.28
C MET A 57 -7.13 -7.65 1.96
N TYR A 58 -6.17 -6.92 1.38
CA TYR A 58 -5.37 -7.38 0.24
C TYR A 58 -6.23 -7.69 -1.00
N PRO A 59 -7.06 -6.73 -1.46
CA PRO A 59 -7.87 -6.96 -2.65
C PRO A 59 -6.96 -7.19 -3.85
N ARG A 60 -7.26 -8.22 -4.64
CA ARG A 60 -6.59 -8.50 -5.92
C ARG A 60 -7.64 -8.79 -6.99
N LEU A 61 -7.70 -7.97 -8.03
CA LEU A 61 -8.64 -8.16 -9.12
C LEU A 61 -8.26 -9.37 -9.99
N SER A 62 -9.25 -10.15 -10.40
CA SER A 62 -9.08 -11.24 -11.36
C SER A 62 -8.68 -10.72 -12.75
N PRO A 63 -8.00 -11.51 -13.59
CA PRO A 63 -7.57 -11.08 -14.92
C PRO A 63 -8.69 -10.55 -15.82
N ASN A 64 -9.90 -11.12 -15.75
CA ASN A 64 -11.10 -10.62 -16.46
C ASN A 64 -11.84 -9.48 -15.75
N GLY A 65 -11.41 -9.09 -14.55
CA GLY A 65 -12.02 -8.01 -13.78
C GLY A 65 -13.36 -8.31 -13.13
N ARG A 66 -13.86 -9.55 -13.18
CA ARG A 66 -15.16 -9.92 -12.60
C ARG A 66 -15.14 -10.09 -11.08
N PHE A 67 -14.00 -10.49 -10.54
CA PHE A 67 -13.88 -10.87 -9.13
C PHE A 67 -12.73 -10.19 -8.44
N LEU A 68 -12.92 -9.85 -7.17
CA LEU A 68 -11.84 -9.50 -6.25
C LEU A 68 -11.57 -10.69 -5.35
N MET A 69 -10.31 -11.12 -5.30
CA MET A 69 -9.84 -11.99 -4.24
C MET A 69 -9.48 -11.13 -3.03
N THR A 70 -9.87 -11.56 -1.83
CA THR A 70 -9.50 -10.90 -0.57
C THR A 70 -9.05 -11.91 0.46
N LEU A 71 -8.22 -11.48 1.39
CA LEU A 71 -8.02 -12.18 2.65
C LEU A 71 -9.12 -11.75 3.61
N SER A 72 -10.01 -12.67 3.96
CA SER A 72 -11.08 -12.44 4.94
C SER A 72 -10.73 -13.09 6.28
N SER A 73 -11.18 -12.49 7.37
CA SER A 73 -11.01 -13.07 8.70
C SER A 73 -12.17 -12.73 9.63
N LYS A 74 -12.49 -13.65 10.55
CA LYS A 74 -13.53 -13.50 11.57
C LYS A 74 -13.11 -14.22 12.84
N GLY A 75 -12.92 -13.48 13.92
CA GLY A 75 -12.41 -14.05 15.16
C GLY A 75 -11.03 -14.68 14.94
N LYS A 76 -10.86 -15.98 15.16
CA LYS A 76 -9.58 -16.68 14.95
C LYS A 76 -9.46 -17.34 13.57
N GLN A 77 -10.51 -17.27 12.75
CA GLN A 77 -10.54 -17.89 11.43
C GLN A 77 -10.13 -16.87 10.37
N ALA A 78 -9.39 -17.32 9.37
CA ALA A 78 -9.05 -16.55 8.19
C ALA A 78 -9.10 -17.45 6.96
N TRP A 79 -9.48 -16.89 5.83
CA TRP A 79 -9.64 -17.60 4.56
C TRP A 79 -9.45 -16.66 3.39
N ILE A 80 -9.06 -17.23 2.26
CA ILE A 80 -9.07 -16.56 0.96
C ILE A 80 -10.52 -16.59 0.46
N SER A 81 -11.05 -15.44 0.09
CA SER A 81 -12.42 -15.30 -0.41
C SER A 81 -12.46 -14.61 -1.76
N ARG A 82 -13.58 -14.81 -2.47
CA ARG A 82 -13.90 -14.14 -3.72
C ARG A 82 -15.13 -13.24 -3.51
N ARG A 83 -15.02 -11.99 -3.97
CA ARG A 83 -16.08 -10.97 -4.03
C ARG A 83 -16.37 -10.63 -5.48
N TYR A 84 -17.59 -10.25 -5.81
CA TYR A 84 -17.87 -9.60 -7.09
C TYR A 84 -17.24 -8.20 -7.08
N SER A 85 -16.47 -7.85 -8.10
CA SER A 85 -15.78 -6.55 -8.17
C SER A 85 -16.76 -5.38 -8.34
N GLU A 86 -17.89 -5.62 -9.01
CA GLU A 86 -18.90 -4.61 -9.32
C GLU A 86 -19.51 -4.00 -8.06
N ASN A 87 -19.82 -4.82 -7.05
CA ASN A 87 -20.61 -4.41 -5.88
C ASN A 87 -20.08 -4.90 -4.53
N GLY A 88 -19.03 -5.73 -4.51
CA GLY A 88 -18.46 -6.27 -3.28
C GLY A 88 -19.22 -7.43 -2.65
N ASP A 89 -20.27 -7.95 -3.30
CA ASP A 89 -21.04 -9.07 -2.74
C ASP A 89 -20.17 -10.33 -2.61
N PRO A 90 -20.35 -11.13 -1.54
CA PRO A 90 -19.68 -12.43 -1.41
C PRO A 90 -20.05 -13.35 -2.57
N ALA A 91 -19.03 -13.90 -3.25
CA ALA A 91 -19.21 -14.98 -4.21
C ALA A 91 -19.05 -16.34 -3.53
N ASN A 92 -17.86 -16.62 -2.97
CA ASN A 92 -17.54 -17.89 -2.29
C ASN A 92 -16.21 -17.79 -1.51
N PRO A 93 -16.02 -18.61 -0.46
CA PRO A 93 -14.68 -18.90 0.07
C PRO A 93 -13.90 -19.76 -0.94
N VAL A 94 -12.58 -19.53 -1.04
CA VAL A 94 -11.69 -20.27 -1.94
C VAL A 94 -10.86 -21.29 -1.16
N SER A 95 -10.22 -20.86 -0.08
CA SER A 95 -9.45 -21.74 0.80
C SER A 95 -9.41 -21.19 2.22
N ASP A 96 -9.60 -22.05 3.20
CA ASP A 96 -9.46 -21.80 4.63
C ASP A 96 -8.09 -22.23 5.18
N ASP A 97 -7.11 -22.46 4.29
CA ASP A 97 -5.76 -22.78 4.70
C ASP A 97 -5.13 -21.57 5.40
N ASP A 98 -5.08 -21.64 6.72
CA ASP A 98 -4.58 -20.58 7.59
C ASP A 98 -3.09 -20.28 7.40
N ARG A 99 -2.39 -21.06 6.58
CA ARG A 99 -0.98 -20.87 6.20
C ARG A 99 -0.79 -20.12 4.88
N ALA A 100 -1.88 -19.79 4.18
CA ALA A 100 -1.87 -19.22 2.83
C ALA A 100 -2.10 -17.70 2.77
N LEU A 101 -2.28 -17.05 3.91
CA LEU A 101 -3.07 -15.82 4.02
C LEU A 101 -2.45 -14.57 3.38
N ASP A 102 -1.12 -14.42 3.37
CA ASP A 102 -0.43 -13.23 2.81
C ASP A 102 0.13 -13.45 1.40
N SER A 103 -0.12 -14.63 0.82
CA SER A 103 0.65 -15.17 -0.30
C SER A 103 -0.22 -15.67 -1.47
N ALA A 104 -1.51 -15.34 -1.47
CA ALA A 104 -2.44 -15.76 -2.51
C ALA A 104 -2.44 -14.82 -3.73
N GLY A 105 -2.55 -15.39 -4.93
CA GLY A 105 -2.66 -14.66 -6.20
C GLY A 105 -3.60 -15.36 -7.19
N TRP A 106 -4.02 -14.64 -8.23
CA TRP A 106 -4.69 -15.24 -9.37
C TRP A 106 -3.66 -15.89 -10.29
N LEU A 107 -3.91 -17.12 -10.71
CA LEU A 107 -3.17 -17.78 -11.78
C LEU A 107 -3.78 -17.42 -13.13
N ASP A 108 -5.10 -17.56 -13.22
CA ASP A 108 -5.95 -17.20 -14.34
C ASP A 108 -7.37 -16.92 -13.82
N ASP A 109 -8.37 -16.78 -14.70
CA ASP A 109 -9.76 -16.52 -14.30
C ASP A 109 -10.43 -17.69 -13.55
N GLY A 110 -9.91 -18.90 -13.71
CA GLY A 110 -10.42 -20.12 -13.12
C GLY A 110 -9.66 -20.56 -11.86
N HIS A 111 -8.39 -20.16 -11.70
CA HIS A 111 -7.50 -20.70 -10.68
C HIS A 111 -6.82 -19.61 -9.84
N VAL A 112 -6.60 -19.94 -8.57
CA VAL A 112 -5.75 -19.18 -7.65
C VAL A 112 -4.54 -20.01 -7.28
N TYR A 113 -3.45 -19.33 -6.96
CA TYR A 113 -2.31 -19.93 -6.31
C TYR A 113 -2.11 -19.35 -4.90
N TYR A 114 -1.44 -20.10 -4.02
CA TYR A 114 -1.01 -19.62 -2.72
C TYR A 114 0.06 -20.55 -2.11
N LEU A 115 0.78 -20.05 -1.11
CA LEU A 115 1.74 -20.88 -0.36
C LEU A 115 1.04 -21.71 0.71
N SER A 116 1.47 -22.96 0.88
CA SER A 116 1.06 -23.75 2.05
C SER A 116 2.08 -24.84 2.34
N GLU A 117 2.27 -25.11 3.63
CA GLU A 117 3.08 -26.22 4.13
C GLU A 117 2.30 -27.53 4.24
N ARG A 118 1.07 -27.57 3.72
CA ARG A 118 0.30 -28.80 3.70
C ARG A 118 1.09 -29.92 3.03
N ALA A 119 0.93 -31.14 3.53
CA ALA A 119 1.68 -32.31 3.06
C ALA A 119 3.21 -32.20 3.24
N GLY A 120 3.64 -31.74 4.42
CA GLY A 120 4.99 -32.01 4.95
C GLY A 120 6.12 -31.12 4.42
N GLY A 121 5.80 -29.94 3.87
CA GLY A 121 6.79 -28.97 3.40
C GLY A 121 6.13 -27.84 2.63
N LEU A 122 6.81 -26.70 2.56
CA LEU A 122 6.32 -25.52 1.85
C LEU A 122 6.18 -25.83 0.36
N GLY A 123 5.03 -25.48 -0.20
CA GLY A 123 4.79 -25.56 -1.64
C GLY A 123 3.98 -24.36 -2.12
N LEU A 124 4.14 -24.06 -3.39
CA LEU A 124 3.17 -23.26 -4.13
C LEU A 124 2.06 -24.20 -4.59
N TRP A 125 0.83 -23.87 -4.23
CA TRP A 125 -0.35 -24.67 -4.52
C TRP A 125 -1.29 -23.91 -5.42
N GLU A 126 -1.98 -24.63 -6.27
CA GLU A 126 -3.06 -24.20 -7.14
C GLU A 126 -4.39 -24.73 -6.60
N LYS A 127 -5.45 -23.94 -6.74
CA LYS A 127 -6.83 -24.38 -6.49
C LYS A 127 -7.80 -23.67 -7.44
N ILE A 128 -8.90 -24.32 -7.80
CA ILE A 128 -10.01 -23.70 -8.52
C ILE A 128 -10.59 -22.56 -7.67
N SER A 129 -10.85 -21.42 -8.31
CA SER A 129 -11.22 -20.15 -7.69
C SER A 129 -12.66 -20.10 -7.14
N ASP A 130 -13.53 -21.02 -7.55
CA ASP A 130 -14.86 -21.22 -6.93
C ASP A 130 -14.79 -21.98 -5.60
N GLY A 131 -13.61 -22.47 -5.23
CA GLY A 131 -13.36 -23.19 -3.98
C GLY A 131 -13.71 -24.68 -4.04
N GLU A 132 -14.26 -25.17 -5.15
CA GLU A 132 -14.61 -26.58 -5.34
C GLU A 132 -13.36 -27.43 -5.64
N ALA A 133 -13.41 -28.71 -5.22
CA ALA A 133 -12.50 -29.79 -5.61
C ALA A 133 -10.97 -29.47 -5.65
N MET A 134 -10.23 -30.20 -6.50
CA MET A 134 -8.80 -30.49 -6.44
C MET A 134 -7.89 -29.28 -6.20
N GLN A 135 -7.00 -29.42 -5.21
CA GLN A 135 -5.81 -28.60 -5.07
C GLN A 135 -4.58 -29.39 -5.55
N ARG A 136 -3.67 -28.73 -6.23
CA ARG A 136 -2.45 -29.34 -6.79
C ARG A 136 -1.23 -28.57 -6.31
N ARG A 137 -0.13 -29.27 -6.04
CA ARG A 137 1.17 -28.62 -5.80
C ARG A 137 1.79 -28.27 -7.15
N ILE A 138 2.05 -26.99 -7.40
CA ILE A 138 2.78 -26.48 -8.57
C ILE A 138 4.27 -26.79 -8.40
N GLN A 139 4.83 -26.36 -7.26
CA GLN A 139 6.26 -26.49 -6.98
C GLN A 139 6.49 -26.66 -5.47
N SER A 140 7.47 -27.50 -5.10
CA SER A 140 7.95 -27.55 -3.71
C SER A 140 9.02 -26.49 -3.50
N LEU A 141 8.94 -25.76 -2.40
CA LEU A 141 9.87 -24.69 -2.06
C LEU A 141 10.62 -25.05 -0.78
N ARG A 142 11.84 -24.54 -0.64
CA ARG A 142 12.69 -24.76 0.53
C ARG A 142 12.93 -23.45 1.29
N GLY A 143 12.96 -23.54 2.61
CA GLY A 143 13.18 -22.39 3.51
C GLY A 143 11.90 -21.62 3.83
N MET A 144 12.06 -20.46 4.45
CA MET A 144 10.95 -19.56 4.83
C MET A 144 10.69 -18.59 3.68
N ILE A 145 9.64 -18.85 2.91
CA ILE A 145 9.26 -18.08 1.73
C ILE A 145 7.85 -17.51 1.92
N THR A 146 7.62 -16.26 1.47
CA THR A 146 6.33 -15.58 1.45
C THR A 146 6.19 -14.72 0.18
N GLN A 147 5.00 -14.17 -0.07
CA GLN A 147 4.71 -13.20 -1.13
C GLN A 147 5.13 -13.67 -2.53
N PRO A 148 4.66 -14.84 -3.00
CA PRO A 148 4.99 -15.34 -4.32
C PRO A 148 4.28 -14.56 -5.43
N LEU A 149 4.97 -14.41 -6.54
CA LEU A 149 4.47 -14.01 -7.84
C LEU A 149 4.86 -15.09 -8.84
N LEU A 150 3.89 -15.63 -9.55
CA LEU A 150 4.16 -16.51 -10.67
C LEU A 150 4.41 -15.66 -11.93
N LEU A 151 5.49 -15.95 -12.64
CA LEU A 151 5.82 -15.32 -13.90
C LEU A 151 5.25 -16.12 -15.09
N PRO A 152 5.07 -15.50 -16.27
CA PRO A 152 4.58 -16.20 -17.47
C PRO A 152 5.45 -17.40 -17.90
N ASP A 153 6.74 -17.38 -17.57
CA ASP A 153 7.67 -18.49 -17.84
C ASP A 153 7.64 -19.60 -16.78
N GLN A 154 6.64 -19.57 -15.89
CA GLN A 154 6.43 -20.50 -14.77
C GLN A 154 7.49 -20.41 -13.66
N SER A 155 8.44 -19.47 -13.74
CA SER A 155 9.30 -19.18 -12.60
C SER A 155 8.56 -18.38 -11.54
N ILE A 156 9.05 -18.43 -10.30
CA ILE A 156 8.43 -17.78 -9.15
C ILE A 156 9.38 -16.71 -8.62
N ILE A 157 8.89 -15.47 -8.48
CA ILE A 157 9.52 -14.47 -7.63
C ILE A 157 8.89 -14.58 -6.25
N ALA A 158 9.67 -14.58 -5.19
CA ALA A 158 9.15 -14.56 -3.83
C ALA A 158 10.09 -13.87 -2.86
N VAL A 159 9.62 -13.65 -1.63
CA VAL A 159 10.40 -13.11 -0.53
C VAL A 159 10.90 -14.25 0.34
N ARG A 160 12.21 -14.34 0.50
CA ARG A 160 12.88 -15.23 1.43
C ARG A 160 13.18 -14.52 2.74
N LEU A 161 12.88 -15.18 3.85
CA LEU A 161 13.21 -14.74 5.19
C LEU A 161 14.44 -15.50 5.69
N LYS A 162 15.50 -14.78 6.06
CA LYS A 162 16.72 -15.34 6.66
C LYS A 162 16.87 -14.83 8.08
N SER A 163 16.99 -15.73 9.05
CA SER A 163 17.17 -15.34 10.45
C SER A 163 18.41 -14.45 10.58
N ALA A 164 18.23 -13.22 11.08
CA ALA A 164 19.31 -12.25 11.28
C ALA A 164 20.18 -12.61 12.50
N ARG A 165 19.75 -13.55 13.34
CA ARG A 165 20.54 -14.12 14.44
C ARG A 165 20.82 -15.61 14.17
N ARG A 166 22.02 -16.09 14.52
CA ARG A 166 22.26 -17.52 14.79
C ARG A 166 21.42 -17.90 16.01
N SER A 167 20.15 -18.24 15.79
CA SER A 167 19.30 -18.78 16.85
C SER A 167 19.67 -20.25 17.03
N ASN A 168 20.13 -20.62 18.23
CA ASN A 168 20.33 -22.02 18.65
C ASN A 168 19.01 -22.73 18.98
N ASN A 169 17.85 -22.17 18.62
CA ASN A 169 16.55 -22.77 18.89
C ASN A 169 15.78 -22.99 17.58
N ASN A 170 15.27 -24.23 17.45
CA ASN A 170 14.49 -24.82 16.35
C ASN A 170 13.15 -24.12 16.02
N ASP A 171 13.01 -22.82 16.20
CA ASP A 171 11.76 -22.12 15.90
C ASP A 171 11.70 -21.78 14.39
N HIS A 172 11.42 -22.81 13.58
CA HIS A 172 11.26 -22.74 12.11
C HIS A 172 9.91 -22.15 11.69
N ARG A 173 9.12 -21.66 12.64
CA ARG A 173 7.86 -20.99 12.33
C ARG A 173 8.19 -19.53 12.14
N ILE A 174 7.92 -18.99 10.95
CA ILE A 174 7.49 -17.59 10.83
C ILE A 174 6.47 -17.46 11.95
N SER A 175 6.82 -16.71 13.00
CA SER A 175 6.03 -16.73 14.22
C SER A 175 4.57 -16.52 13.79
N LYS A 176 3.64 -17.15 14.50
CA LYS A 176 2.22 -16.79 14.44
C LYS A 176 1.98 -15.31 14.85
N ALA A 177 2.92 -14.39 14.59
CA ALA A 177 2.67 -12.96 14.40
C ALA A 177 1.60 -12.69 13.31
N GLY A 178 1.19 -13.71 12.55
CA GLY A 178 0.05 -13.69 11.63
C GLY A 178 -1.32 -14.08 12.21
N THR A 179 -1.57 -13.97 13.52
CA THR A 179 -2.97 -13.93 13.97
C THR A 179 -3.48 -12.49 13.95
N LYS A 180 -4.35 -12.20 12.96
CA LYS A 180 -5.20 -11.01 12.82
C LYS A 180 -4.53 -9.74 12.30
N GLU A 181 -5.03 -9.25 11.16
CA GLU A 181 -4.99 -7.82 10.80
C GLU A 181 -3.58 -7.21 10.66
N SER A 182 -2.64 -7.93 10.05
CA SER A 182 -1.34 -7.33 9.76
C SER A 182 -1.47 -6.42 8.55
N PHE A 183 -1.71 -5.13 8.78
CA PHE A 183 -1.52 -4.07 7.79
C PHE A 183 -0.07 -4.08 7.26
N ASN A 184 0.89 -4.40 8.15
CA ASN A 184 2.33 -4.29 7.93
C ASN A 184 2.97 -5.61 7.44
N ASN A 185 2.51 -6.14 6.31
CA ASN A 185 3.08 -7.35 5.70
C ASN A 185 4.51 -7.17 5.11
N TRP A 186 5.15 -6.02 5.32
CA TRP A 186 6.53 -5.75 4.93
C TRP A 186 7.53 -5.85 6.10
N SER A 187 7.04 -5.97 7.35
CA SER A 187 7.89 -6.02 8.54
C SER A 187 8.06 -7.45 9.04
N PHE A 188 9.31 -7.91 9.09
CA PHE A 188 9.67 -9.25 9.56
C PHE A 188 10.74 -9.16 10.66
N PRO A 189 10.37 -8.82 11.92
CA PRO A 189 11.34 -8.65 13.00
C PRO A 189 12.22 -9.89 13.19
N GLY A 190 13.54 -9.68 13.22
CA GLY A 190 14.51 -10.77 13.36
C GLY A 190 14.89 -11.48 12.07
N PHE A 191 14.33 -11.06 10.92
CA PHE A 191 14.66 -11.60 9.61
C PHE A 191 15.24 -10.53 8.69
N GLN A 192 16.22 -10.94 7.90
CA GLN A 192 16.60 -10.26 6.65
C GLN A 192 15.69 -10.77 5.53
N THR A 193 15.31 -9.88 4.63
CA THR A 193 14.41 -10.18 3.52
C THR A 193 15.15 -10.10 2.18
N GLU A 194 14.99 -11.14 1.36
CA GLU A 194 15.61 -11.23 0.03
C GLU A 194 14.52 -11.54 -1.01
N ILE A 195 14.48 -10.78 -2.10
CA ILE A 195 13.72 -11.15 -3.29
C ILE A 195 14.51 -12.20 -4.03
N VAL A 196 13.89 -13.36 -4.24
CA VAL A 196 14.51 -14.53 -4.87
C VAL A 196 13.66 -15.00 -6.04
N ARG A 197 14.31 -15.50 -7.09
CA ARG A 197 13.68 -16.21 -8.20
C ARG A 197 13.93 -17.70 -8.08
N PHE A 198 12.86 -18.49 -8.16
CA PHE A 198 12.90 -19.94 -8.32
C PHE A 198 12.58 -20.24 -9.78
N ASN A 199 13.53 -20.82 -10.49
CA ASN A 199 13.35 -21.21 -11.88
C ASN A 199 12.60 -22.54 -11.98
N SER A 200 12.04 -22.82 -13.15
CA SER A 200 11.29 -24.05 -13.42
C SER A 200 12.18 -25.30 -13.42
N ASP A 201 13.49 -25.14 -13.65
CA ASP A 201 14.50 -26.20 -13.51
C ASP A 201 14.91 -26.49 -12.04
N GLY A 202 14.34 -25.74 -11.09
CA GLY A 202 14.63 -25.86 -9.66
C GLY A 202 15.85 -25.07 -9.18
N SER A 203 16.56 -24.38 -10.08
CA SER A 203 17.63 -23.45 -9.68
C SER A 203 17.05 -22.17 -9.05
N GLU A 204 17.83 -21.53 -8.20
CA GLU A 204 17.40 -20.35 -7.46
C GLU A 204 18.43 -19.22 -7.59
N LYS A 205 17.96 -17.97 -7.68
CA LYS A 205 18.81 -16.78 -7.73
C LYS A 205 18.29 -15.71 -6.77
N VAL A 206 19.16 -15.20 -5.91
CA VAL A 206 18.88 -13.98 -5.12
C VAL A 206 19.01 -12.77 -6.04
N LEU A 207 17.97 -11.92 -6.10
CA LEU A 207 17.93 -10.76 -6.98
C LEU A 207 18.28 -9.46 -6.24
N SER A 208 17.72 -9.25 -5.05
CA SER A 208 17.92 -8.05 -4.23
C SER A 208 17.46 -8.30 -2.78
N ALA A 209 17.79 -7.40 -1.86
CA ALA A 209 16.99 -7.25 -0.65
C ALA A 209 15.60 -6.67 -1.00
N GLY A 210 14.59 -6.92 -0.18
CA GLY A 210 13.27 -6.30 -0.35
C GLY A 210 12.08 -7.21 -0.05
N VAL A 211 10.89 -6.63 -0.19
CA VAL A 211 9.58 -7.23 0.10
C VAL A 211 8.50 -6.64 -0.82
N ASN A 212 7.28 -7.17 -0.74
CA ASN A 212 6.12 -6.76 -1.54
C ASN A 212 6.41 -6.65 -3.05
N PRO A 213 6.96 -7.70 -3.68
CA PRO A 213 7.14 -7.66 -5.12
C PRO A 213 5.79 -7.56 -5.82
N ALA A 214 5.76 -6.84 -6.95
CA ALA A 214 4.63 -6.76 -7.87
C ALA A 214 5.14 -6.80 -9.31
N LEU A 215 4.55 -7.67 -10.15
CA LEU A 215 4.92 -7.83 -11.55
C LEU A 215 4.17 -6.82 -12.43
N SER A 216 4.86 -6.21 -13.39
CA SER A 216 4.23 -5.37 -14.41
C SER A 216 3.31 -6.19 -15.32
N PRO A 217 2.27 -5.59 -15.94
CA PRO A 217 1.35 -6.31 -16.81
C PRO A 217 2.02 -7.00 -18.01
N ASP A 218 3.14 -6.45 -18.49
CA ASP A 218 3.94 -7.01 -19.58
C ASP A 218 4.98 -8.05 -19.11
N GLY A 219 5.08 -8.30 -17.81
CA GLY A 219 6.01 -9.25 -17.19
C GLY A 219 7.48 -8.81 -17.19
N LYS A 220 7.81 -7.60 -17.64
CA LYS A 220 9.21 -7.16 -17.82
C LYS A 220 9.83 -6.49 -16.59
N TRP A 221 9.02 -6.07 -15.64
CA TRP A 221 9.46 -5.32 -14.47
C TRP A 221 8.85 -5.89 -13.19
N ILE A 222 9.66 -5.92 -12.14
CA ILE A 222 9.22 -6.16 -10.77
C ILE A 222 9.38 -4.85 -10.03
N ALA A 223 8.28 -4.29 -9.51
CA ALA A 223 8.32 -3.24 -8.51
C ALA A 223 8.33 -3.87 -7.12
N PHE A 224 9.03 -3.27 -6.16
CA PHE A 224 9.13 -3.81 -4.81
C PHE A 224 9.54 -2.74 -3.80
N SER A 225 9.38 -3.05 -2.51
CA SER A 225 9.78 -2.20 -1.40
C SER A 225 11.13 -2.65 -0.86
N MET A 226 12.08 -1.74 -0.67
CA MET A 226 13.39 -2.05 -0.09
C MET A 226 13.78 -1.00 0.94
N ALA A 227 14.34 -1.46 2.07
CA ALA A 227 14.87 -0.57 3.09
C ALA A 227 16.15 0.11 2.58
N THR A 228 16.18 1.44 2.58
CA THR A 228 17.42 2.21 2.43
C THR A 228 17.55 3.22 3.55
N GLY A 229 18.62 3.08 4.36
CA GLY A 229 18.75 3.86 5.58
C GLY A 229 17.70 3.47 6.62
N ARG A 230 16.79 4.38 6.95
CA ARG A 230 15.78 4.21 8.01
C ARG A 230 14.35 4.12 7.50
N SER A 231 14.17 4.01 6.19
CA SER A 231 12.86 4.05 5.53
C SER A 231 12.78 3.01 4.41
N MET A 232 11.57 2.55 4.13
CA MET A 232 11.27 1.73 2.95
C MET A 232 10.98 2.62 1.76
N HIS A 233 11.55 2.26 0.61
CA HIS A 233 11.37 2.96 -0.65
C HIS A 233 10.99 2.00 -1.76
N LEU A 234 10.38 2.53 -2.81
CA LEU A 234 10.04 1.75 -3.99
C LEU A 234 11.24 1.65 -4.93
N PHE A 235 11.44 0.44 -5.43
CA PHE A 235 12.41 0.11 -6.46
C PHE A 235 11.71 -0.65 -7.58
N ARG A 236 12.36 -0.69 -8.74
CA ARG A 236 12.04 -1.65 -9.80
C ARG A 236 13.29 -2.29 -10.38
N MET A 237 13.15 -3.49 -10.91
CA MET A 237 14.20 -4.23 -11.62
C MET A 237 13.58 -5.18 -12.65
N HIS A 238 14.38 -5.69 -13.57
CA HIS A 238 13.98 -6.81 -14.43
C HIS A 238 13.88 -8.13 -13.63
N PRO A 239 13.10 -9.12 -14.09
CA PRO A 239 12.99 -10.44 -13.45
C PRO A 239 14.30 -11.25 -13.35
N ASP A 240 15.35 -10.85 -14.06
CA ASP A 240 16.69 -11.41 -13.92
C ASP A 240 17.57 -10.68 -12.88
N GLY A 241 17.05 -9.59 -12.29
CA GLY A 241 17.71 -8.74 -11.31
C GLY A 241 18.51 -7.58 -11.91
N SER A 242 18.52 -7.41 -13.23
CA SER A 242 19.18 -6.28 -13.89
C SER A 242 18.34 -5.00 -13.81
N GLU A 243 18.96 -3.85 -14.12
CA GLU A 243 18.33 -2.52 -14.12
C GLU A 243 17.60 -2.15 -12.83
N LEU A 244 18.27 -2.33 -11.68
CA LEU A 244 17.75 -1.89 -10.39
C LEU A 244 17.69 -0.34 -10.31
N ILE A 245 16.48 0.19 -10.16
CA ILE A 245 16.20 1.64 -10.15
C ILE A 245 15.38 1.99 -8.91
N GLN A 246 15.81 2.99 -8.14
CA GLN A 246 15.04 3.58 -7.05
C GLN A 246 14.00 4.58 -7.60
N LEU A 247 12.76 4.49 -7.13
CA LEU A 247 11.64 5.33 -7.58
C LEU A 247 11.22 6.38 -6.55
N THR A 248 11.46 6.13 -5.26
CA THR A 248 11.16 7.08 -4.18
C THR A 248 12.34 7.23 -3.23
N ASP A 249 12.50 8.41 -2.63
CA ASP A 249 13.65 8.75 -1.76
C ASP A 249 13.28 9.66 -0.58
N SER A 250 11.98 9.85 -0.32
CA SER A 250 11.47 10.70 0.76
C SER A 250 11.60 10.06 2.14
N ARG A 251 11.61 10.87 3.20
CA ARG A 251 11.60 10.40 4.60
C ARG A 251 10.21 9.89 5.00
N SER A 252 9.77 8.82 4.36
CA SER A 252 8.48 8.17 4.50
C SER A 252 8.65 6.67 4.26
N GLU A 253 7.68 5.88 4.69
CA GLU A 253 7.61 4.47 4.33
C GLU A 253 6.77 4.34 3.05
N ASP A 254 7.37 3.85 1.98
CA ASP A 254 6.68 3.55 0.71
C ASP A 254 6.71 2.05 0.45
N VAL A 255 5.53 1.44 0.44
CA VAL A 255 5.38 -0.03 0.45
C VAL A 255 4.21 -0.50 -0.40
N GLN A 256 4.10 -1.82 -0.58
CA GLN A 256 2.99 -2.48 -1.28
C GLN A 256 2.70 -1.88 -2.68
N PRO A 257 3.69 -1.85 -3.59
CA PRO A 257 3.46 -1.34 -4.93
C PRO A 257 2.46 -2.21 -5.70
N ALA A 258 1.68 -1.58 -6.58
CA ALA A 258 0.85 -2.27 -7.56
C ALA A 258 0.91 -1.52 -8.89
N TRP A 259 0.98 -2.26 -10.00
CA TRP A 259 1.09 -1.66 -11.32
C TRP A 259 -0.24 -1.16 -11.85
N SER A 260 -0.18 -0.06 -12.59
CA SER A 260 -1.26 0.30 -13.50
C SER A 260 -1.37 -0.69 -14.66
N ARG A 261 -2.55 -0.75 -15.28
CA ARG A 261 -2.83 -1.66 -16.41
C ARG A 261 -1.92 -1.40 -17.62
N ASP A 262 -1.59 -0.13 -17.87
CA ASP A 262 -0.72 0.31 -18.96
C ASP A 262 0.79 0.19 -18.63
N GLY A 263 1.13 -0.20 -17.39
CA GLY A 263 2.50 -0.28 -16.92
C GLY A 263 3.23 1.06 -16.83
N GLN A 264 2.55 2.21 -16.92
CA GLN A 264 3.18 3.53 -16.93
C GLN A 264 3.37 4.12 -15.53
N TRP A 265 2.67 3.61 -14.52
CA TRP A 265 2.73 4.11 -13.16
C TRP A 265 2.48 3.00 -12.13
N LEU A 266 2.83 3.31 -10.89
CA LEU A 266 2.62 2.46 -9.72
C LEU A 266 1.64 3.15 -8.77
N LEU A 267 0.73 2.37 -8.21
CA LEU A 267 0.06 2.64 -6.94
C LEU A 267 0.95 2.14 -5.81
N PHE A 268 0.86 2.75 -4.63
CA PHE A 268 1.55 2.28 -3.44
C PHE A 268 0.95 2.84 -2.15
N THR A 269 1.22 2.17 -1.04
CA THR A 269 0.85 2.58 0.30
C THR A 269 1.94 3.46 0.89
N SER A 270 1.59 4.61 1.46
CA SER A 270 2.60 5.50 2.06
C SER A 270 2.07 6.35 3.21
N ASN A 271 2.91 6.54 4.23
CA ASN A 271 2.66 7.47 5.33
C ASN A 271 3.19 8.90 5.05
N ARG A 272 3.57 9.21 3.80
CA ARG A 272 4.26 10.46 3.45
C ARG A 272 3.47 11.74 3.74
N SER A 273 2.14 11.67 3.85
CA SER A 273 1.30 12.82 4.23
C SER A 273 1.55 13.24 5.68
N LYS A 274 1.79 12.28 6.57
CA LYS A 274 2.15 12.48 7.98
C LYS A 274 3.16 11.41 8.45
N PRO A 275 4.45 11.55 8.09
CA PRO A 275 5.44 10.52 8.37
C PRO A 275 5.59 10.27 9.87
N ASP A 276 5.32 9.03 10.30
CA ASP A 276 5.64 8.53 11.63
C ASP A 276 6.57 7.31 11.51
N LEU A 277 7.87 7.58 11.56
CA LEU A 277 8.91 6.54 11.51
C LEU A 277 9.16 5.87 12.88
N ARG A 278 8.45 6.30 13.94
CA ARG A 278 8.57 5.73 15.29
C ARG A 278 7.44 4.75 15.58
N HIS A 279 6.25 5.04 15.06
CA HIS A 279 5.03 4.25 15.27
C HIS A 279 4.32 3.97 13.94
N ALA A 280 5.01 3.26 13.03
CA ALA A 280 4.48 2.90 11.71
C ALA A 280 3.09 2.22 11.78
N ASP A 281 2.78 1.50 12.85
CA ASP A 281 1.52 0.75 13.02
C ASP A 281 0.29 1.65 13.28
N GLY A 282 0.49 2.89 13.73
CA GLY A 282 -0.58 3.80 14.18
C GLY A 282 -0.68 5.13 13.42
N GLY A 283 0.11 5.29 12.36
CA GLY A 283 0.12 6.50 11.52
C GLY A 283 -1.04 6.56 10.53
N GLN A 284 -1.19 7.72 9.89
CA GLN A 284 -2.04 7.88 8.70
C GLN A 284 -1.31 7.27 7.50
N TRP A 285 -1.99 6.38 6.77
CA TRP A 285 -1.46 5.77 5.56
C TRP A 285 -2.45 5.98 4.43
N ASP A 286 -1.95 6.46 3.30
CA ASP A 286 -2.74 6.81 2.15
C ASP A 286 -2.25 6.01 0.93
N ILE A 287 -3.10 5.93 -0.10
CA ILE A 287 -2.75 5.43 -1.42
C ILE A 287 -2.17 6.58 -2.25
N TRP A 288 -1.02 6.32 -2.84
CA TRP A 288 -0.31 7.24 -3.71
C TRP A 288 -0.06 6.62 -5.07
N ARG A 289 0.20 7.49 -6.05
CA ARG A 289 0.61 7.13 -7.40
C ARG A 289 1.94 7.77 -7.74
N ILE A 290 2.79 7.06 -8.48
CA ILE A 290 4.02 7.59 -9.07
C ILE A 290 4.23 7.02 -10.47
N GLY A 291 4.76 7.81 -11.40
CA GLY A 291 5.21 7.33 -12.71
C GLY A 291 6.37 6.35 -12.56
N THR A 292 6.52 5.42 -13.51
CA THR A 292 7.58 4.40 -13.43
C THR A 292 8.99 4.97 -13.64
N ASN A 293 9.09 6.23 -14.05
CA ASN A 293 10.32 7.02 -14.07
C ASN A 293 10.60 7.77 -12.74
N GLY A 294 9.82 7.53 -11.69
CA GLY A 294 9.95 8.20 -10.39
C GLY A 294 9.37 9.62 -10.33
N ARG A 295 8.58 10.04 -11.33
CA ARG A 295 7.99 11.40 -11.39
C ARG A 295 6.47 11.38 -11.23
N ASN A 296 5.83 12.55 -11.21
CA ASN A 296 4.37 12.70 -11.16
C ASN A 296 3.72 12.04 -9.94
N LEU A 297 4.39 12.17 -8.79
CA LEU A 297 3.87 11.73 -7.51
C LEU A 297 2.54 12.43 -7.18
N THR A 298 1.50 11.65 -6.90
CA THR A 298 0.13 12.15 -6.64
C THR A 298 -0.50 11.39 -5.49
N GLN A 299 -1.11 12.10 -4.53
CA GLN A 299 -1.92 11.49 -3.46
C GLN A 299 -3.30 11.14 -4.01
N LEU A 300 -3.80 9.92 -3.74
CA LEU A 300 -5.12 9.47 -4.19
C LEU A 300 -6.14 9.38 -3.06
N THR A 301 -5.69 9.14 -1.82
CA THR A 301 -6.55 9.16 -0.63
C THR A 301 -6.00 10.07 0.46
N SER A 302 -6.86 10.58 1.34
CA SER A 302 -6.49 11.57 2.36
C SER A 302 -7.28 11.45 3.67
N ASP A 303 -7.74 10.26 4.03
CA ASP A 303 -8.41 10.02 5.31
C ASP A 303 -7.41 9.75 6.43
N SER A 304 -7.78 10.02 7.69
CA SER A 304 -6.96 9.68 8.86
C SER A 304 -6.71 8.19 9.08
N ALA A 305 -7.44 7.34 8.37
CA ALA A 305 -7.33 5.89 8.39
C ALA A 305 -6.01 5.37 7.81
N ARG A 306 -5.89 4.04 7.83
CA ARG A 306 -4.84 3.29 7.17
C ARG A 306 -5.39 2.68 5.90
N ASP A 307 -5.07 3.29 4.77
CA ASP A 307 -5.33 2.73 3.45
C ASP A 307 -4.11 1.94 2.98
N GLY A 308 -4.33 0.75 2.44
CA GLY A 308 -3.21 -0.08 2.00
C GLY A 308 -3.55 -1.18 1.01
N ALA A 309 -2.48 -1.82 0.53
CA ALA A 309 -2.48 -2.86 -0.49
C ALA A 309 -3.36 -2.52 -1.70
N PRO A 310 -3.06 -1.43 -2.42
CA PRO A 310 -3.88 -1.03 -3.55
C PRO A 310 -3.79 -2.06 -4.68
N SER A 311 -4.87 -2.20 -5.45
CA SER A 311 -4.96 -3.01 -6.66
C SER A 311 -5.64 -2.21 -7.75
N MET A 312 -5.05 -2.23 -8.95
CA MET A 312 -5.63 -1.61 -10.14
C MET A 312 -6.80 -2.43 -10.66
N GLY A 313 -7.90 -1.75 -10.98
CA GLY A 313 -9.09 -2.30 -11.60
C GLY A 313 -9.12 -2.19 -13.11
N LEU A 314 -9.76 -3.14 -13.80
CA LEU A 314 -10.05 -3.02 -15.24
C LEU A 314 -11.17 -2.03 -15.54
N ASP A 315 -11.97 -1.72 -14.53
CA ASP A 315 -13.08 -0.78 -14.56
C ASP A 315 -12.65 0.67 -14.29
N GLY A 316 -11.34 0.94 -14.31
CA GLY A 316 -10.80 2.26 -14.02
C GLY A 316 -10.93 2.65 -12.55
N LYS A 317 -11.02 1.67 -11.64
CA LYS A 317 -11.01 1.91 -10.19
C LYS A 317 -9.73 1.45 -9.54
N VAL A 318 -9.43 2.01 -8.38
CA VAL A 318 -8.44 1.48 -7.44
C VAL A 318 -9.19 0.83 -6.29
N TYR A 319 -8.82 -0.41 -5.96
CA TYR A 319 -9.34 -1.13 -4.80
C TYR A 319 -8.26 -1.16 -3.72
N PHE A 320 -8.62 -0.96 -2.46
CA PHE A 320 -7.67 -0.98 -1.34
C PHE A 320 -8.39 -1.42 -0.07
N HIS A 321 -7.63 -1.93 0.91
CA HIS A 321 -8.21 -2.13 2.24
C HIS A 321 -8.13 -0.83 3.03
N SER A 322 -9.09 -0.60 3.93
CA SER A 322 -9.06 0.54 4.83
C SER A 322 -9.84 0.30 6.12
N ASP A 323 -9.33 0.84 7.23
CA ASP A 323 -10.02 0.90 8.53
C ASP A 323 -10.78 2.22 8.76
N ARG A 324 -11.07 2.94 7.67
CA ARG A 324 -11.97 4.10 7.63
C ARG A 324 -13.24 3.88 8.42
N LYS A 325 -13.68 4.94 9.09
CA LYS A 325 -14.93 4.95 9.85
C LYS A 325 -16.12 4.71 8.92
N ILE A 326 -16.88 3.66 9.23
CA ILE A 326 -18.13 3.35 8.50
C ILE A 326 -19.30 4.13 9.11
N SER A 327 -19.99 4.88 8.25
CA SER A 327 -21.15 5.72 8.60
C SER A 327 -22.37 4.91 9.05
N LYS A 328 -23.38 5.58 9.62
CA LYS A 328 -24.65 4.92 9.96
C LYS A 328 -25.40 4.49 8.70
N GLU A 329 -25.35 5.31 7.67
CA GLU A 329 -26.00 5.12 6.37
C GLU A 329 -25.40 3.90 5.65
N GLN A 330 -24.07 3.77 5.63
CA GLN A 330 -23.40 2.60 5.07
C GLN A 330 -23.80 1.32 5.83
N ARG A 331 -23.80 1.33 7.17
CA ARG A 331 -24.26 0.16 7.95
C ARG A 331 -25.72 -0.20 7.66
N ALA A 332 -26.59 0.80 7.52
CA ALA A 332 -28.00 0.58 7.21
C ALA A 332 -28.20 -0.05 5.83
N ARG A 333 -27.44 0.37 4.80
CA ARG A 333 -27.46 -0.27 3.47
C ARG A 333 -27.09 -1.74 3.51
N HIS A 334 -26.18 -2.12 4.41
CA HIS A 334 -25.77 -3.51 4.65
C HIS A 334 -26.60 -4.22 5.75
N GLN A 335 -27.73 -3.64 6.19
CA GLN A 335 -28.64 -4.21 7.19
C GLN A 335 -27.96 -4.57 8.53
N LEU A 336 -26.93 -3.81 8.92
CA LEU A 336 -26.18 -4.04 10.16
C LEU A 336 -26.71 -3.18 11.32
N ASN A 337 -27.38 -3.84 12.28
CA ASN A 337 -27.95 -3.20 13.46
C ASN A 337 -26.90 -3.08 14.60
N SER A 338 -26.28 -1.89 14.69
CA SER A 338 -25.49 -1.39 15.83
C SER A 338 -24.39 -2.31 16.43
N GLY A 339 -23.77 -3.18 15.62
CA GLY A 339 -22.55 -3.90 16.00
C GLY A 339 -21.29 -3.06 15.85
N SER A 340 -20.21 -3.47 16.53
CA SER A 340 -18.84 -3.02 16.26
C SER A 340 -18.45 -3.47 14.86
N VAL A 341 -18.56 -2.56 13.89
CA VAL A 341 -17.86 -2.67 12.61
C VAL A 341 -16.47 -2.11 12.87
N SER A 342 -15.47 -2.97 12.79
CA SER A 342 -14.09 -2.70 13.17
C SER A 342 -13.16 -3.55 12.31
N GLY A 343 -11.94 -3.08 12.11
CA GLY A 343 -10.97 -3.72 11.24
C GLY A 343 -10.99 -3.10 9.84
N PHE A 344 -10.40 -3.81 8.89
CA PHE A 344 -10.28 -3.35 7.51
C PHE A 344 -11.44 -3.87 6.65
N HIS A 345 -11.83 -3.06 5.68
CA HIS A 345 -12.81 -3.40 4.66
C HIS A 345 -12.26 -2.99 3.30
N ILE A 346 -12.85 -3.49 2.21
CA ILE A 346 -12.43 -3.06 0.87
C ILE A 346 -13.17 -1.77 0.50
N TRP A 347 -12.40 -0.78 0.05
CA TRP A 347 -12.87 0.49 -0.46
C TRP A 347 -12.38 0.69 -1.88
N THR A 348 -13.02 1.62 -2.58
CA THR A 348 -12.66 1.95 -3.95
C THR A 348 -12.71 3.45 -4.22
N ILE A 349 -11.84 3.90 -5.11
CA ILE A 349 -11.85 5.24 -5.71
C ILE A 349 -11.74 5.10 -7.23
N SER A 350 -12.20 6.11 -7.98
CA SER A 350 -11.85 6.20 -9.40
C SER A 350 -10.34 6.35 -9.56
N ALA A 351 -9.75 5.58 -10.45
CA ALA A 351 -8.37 5.80 -10.86
C ALA A 351 -8.28 7.16 -11.57
N PRO A 352 -7.14 7.86 -11.47
CA PRO A 352 -6.92 9.09 -12.23
C PRO A 352 -7.11 8.82 -13.72
N VAL A 353 -7.87 9.68 -14.40
CA VAL A 353 -8.12 9.56 -15.85
C VAL A 353 -6.79 9.48 -16.58
N GLU A 354 -6.63 8.45 -17.40
CA GLU A 354 -5.50 8.29 -18.31
C GLU A 354 -5.49 9.48 -19.26
N SER A 355 -4.52 10.39 -19.12
CA SER A 355 -4.30 11.41 -20.14
C SER A 355 -3.86 10.68 -21.40
N GLN A 356 -4.79 10.46 -22.34
CA GLN A 356 -4.43 10.06 -23.69
C GLN A 356 -3.41 11.07 -24.19
N SER A 357 -2.20 10.61 -24.44
CA SER A 357 -1.23 11.34 -25.23
C SER A 357 -1.87 11.57 -26.59
N THR A 358 -2.50 12.73 -26.76
CA THR A 358 -2.86 13.26 -28.07
C THR A 358 -1.53 13.56 -28.76
N THR A 359 -0.98 12.58 -29.45
CA THR A 359 -0.08 12.80 -30.57
C THR A 359 -0.90 13.50 -31.65
N ASN A 360 -0.79 14.83 -31.69
CA ASN A 360 -1.09 15.62 -32.89
C ASN A 360 0.12 15.61 -33.81
#